data_AF-A0A165TX68-F1
#
_entry.id   AF-A0A165TX68-F1
#
_cell.length_a   1.000
_cell.length_b   1.000
_cell.length_c   1.000
_cell.angle_alpha   90.00
_cell.angle_beta   90.00
_cell.angle_gamma   90.00
#
_symmetry.space_group_name_H-M   'P 1'
#
loop_
_entity.id
_entity.type
_entity.pdbx_description
1 polymer ?
#
loop_
_entity_poly.entity_id
_entity_poly.type
_entity_poly.pdbx_seq_one_letter_code
_entity_poly.pdbx_strand_id
1 'polypeptide(L)' 'MSLFLIDFNYDGAVLNPTEIDIPDKKSFVKGIYDIPKDAGTIRIKITDVLSESLEIEAVK' A
#
# COMPACT_ATOMS: atom_id res chain seq x y z
N MET A 1 6.37 -4.34 -12.87
CA MET A 1 6.85 -3.23 -12.00
C MET A 1 5.58 -2.64 -11.46
N SER A 2 5.44 -2.57 -10.15
CA SER A 2 4.12 -2.34 -9.55
C SER A 2 4.27 -1.35 -8.42
N LEU A 3 3.45 -0.31 -8.39
CA LEU A 3 3.43 0.71 -7.36
C LEU A 3 2.66 0.18 -6.14
N PHE A 4 3.27 0.29 -4.96
CA PHE A 4 2.64 -0.04 -3.69
C PHE A 4 2.41 1.24 -2.91
N LEU A 5 1.15 1.47 -2.53
CA LEU A 5 0.72 2.60 -1.72
C LEU A 5 0.11 2.05 -0.44
N ILE A 6 0.61 2.50 0.70
CA ILE A 6 0.12 2.09 2.01
C ILE A 6 -0.29 3.34 2.79
N ASP A 7 -1.57 3.37 3.17
CA ASP A 7 -2.14 4.35 4.07
C ASP A 7 -2.49 3.62 5.37
N PHE A 8 -1.83 3.99 6.48
CA PHE A 8 -2.05 3.36 7.78
C PHE A 8 -3.26 3.91 8.55
N ASN A 9 -3.85 5.02 8.08
CA ASN A 9 -4.95 5.72 8.75
C ASN A 9 -6.01 6.15 7.74
N TYR A 10 -6.44 5.20 6.90
CA TYR A 10 -7.40 5.45 5.85
C TYR A 10 -8.76 5.88 6.43
N ASP A 11 -9.24 7.03 5.97
CA ASP A 11 -10.46 7.67 6.46
C ASP A 11 -11.77 7.17 5.80
N GLY A 12 -11.66 6.25 4.83
CA GLY A 12 -12.79 5.75 4.06
C GLY A 12 -13.11 6.53 2.79
N ALA A 13 -12.47 7.69 2.57
CA ALA A 13 -12.76 8.59 1.47
C ALA A 13 -11.59 8.76 0.50
N VAL A 14 -10.42 9.19 1.00
CA VAL A 14 -9.26 9.53 0.15
C VAL A 14 -8.04 8.73 0.61
N LEU A 15 -7.38 8.07 -0.35
CA LEU A 15 -6.12 7.38 -0.08
C LEU A 15 -5.02 8.42 0.11
N ASN A 16 -4.46 8.50 1.31
CA ASN A 16 -3.35 9.38 1.67
C ASN A 16 -2.14 8.52 2.07
N PRO A 17 -1.40 7.96 1.10
CA PRO A 17 -0.36 7.00 1.40
C PRO A 17 0.77 7.65 2.18
N THR A 18 1.06 7.09 3.35
CA THR A 18 2.22 7.46 4.17
C THR A 18 3.48 6.74 3.74
N GLU A 19 3.34 5.57 3.08
CA GLU A 19 4.44 4.79 2.51
C GLU A 19 4.19 4.50 1.03
N ILE A 20 5.24 4.65 0.22
CA ILE A 20 5.22 4.44 -1.23
C ILE A 20 6.44 3.59 -1.62
N ASP A 21 6.19 2.39 -2.16
CA ASP A 21 7.25 1.51 -2.65
C ASP A 21 7.13 1.26 -4.16
N ILE A 22 8.27 1.39 -4.84
CA ILE A 22 8.43 1.27 -6.28
C ILE A 22 9.59 0.29 -6.56
N PRO A 23 9.30 -1.02 -6.68
CA PRO A 23 10.28 -2.05 -6.96
C PRO A 23 10.83 -1.95 -8.38
N ASP A 24 12.12 -2.26 -8.53
CA ASP A 24 12.74 -2.39 -9.84
C ASP A 24 12.23 -3.61 -10.64
N LYS A 25 12.37 -3.54 -11.98
CA LYS A 25 11.75 -4.43 -12.99
C LYS A 25 11.86 -5.95 -12.79
N LYS A 26 12.67 -6.47 -11.88
CA LYS A 26 12.92 -7.91 -11.68
C LYS A 26 12.73 -8.41 -10.24
N SER A 27 12.32 -7.54 -9.33
CA SER A 27 12.17 -7.89 -7.91
C SER A 27 10.69 -8.08 -7.58
N PHE A 28 10.31 -9.24 -7.05
CA PHE A 28 9.04 -9.33 -6.32
C PHE A 28 9.16 -8.50 -5.04
N VAL A 29 8.16 -7.66 -4.75
CA VAL A 29 8.10 -6.94 -3.47
C VAL A 29 7.86 -7.96 -2.36
N LYS A 30 8.92 -8.21 -1.58
CA LYS A 30 8.86 -8.80 -0.25
C LYS A 30 9.13 -7.72 0.79
N GLY A 31 8.47 -6.57 0.66
CA GLY A 31 8.54 -5.52 1.67
C GLY A 31 7.83 -6.01 2.93
N ILE A 32 8.57 -6.11 4.04
CA ILE A 32 7.98 -6.21 5.37
C ILE A 32 7.86 -4.77 5.87
N TYR A 33 6.64 -4.35 6.15
CA TYR A 33 6.35 -3.00 6.62
C TYR A 33 5.97 -3.05 8.10
N ASP A 34 6.65 -2.26 8.92
CA ASP A 34 6.28 -2.10 10.32
C ASP A 34 5.02 -1.23 10.41
N ILE A 35 3.99 -1.77 11.07
CA ILE A 35 2.74 -1.04 11.29
C ILE A 35 2.92 -0.08 12.48
N PRO A 36 2.67 1.23 12.30
CA PRO A 36 2.71 2.21 13.39
C PRO A 36 1.78 1.83 14.55
N LYS A 37 2.14 2.22 15.78
CA LYS A 37 1.35 1.85 16.98
C LYS A 37 -0.06 2.44 16.97
N ASP A 38 -0.19 3.62 16.39
CA ASP A 38 -1.38 4.44 16.23
C ASP A 38 -2.11 4.22 14.90
N ALA A 39 -1.69 3.24 14.10
CA ALA A 39 -2.40 2.87 12.87
C ALA A 39 -3.85 2.44 13.17
N GLY A 40 -4.78 3.00 12.40
CA GLY A 40 -6.19 2.65 12.39
C GLY A 40 -6.50 1.66 11.26
N THR A 41 -7.37 2.06 10.35
CA THR A 41 -7.68 1.28 9.14
C THR A 41 -6.53 1.39 8.16
N ILE A 42 -5.98 0.24 7.76
CA ILE A 42 -4.87 0.18 6.82
C ILE A 42 -5.44 -0.11 5.43
N ARG A 43 -5.16 0.77 4.48
CA ARG A 43 -5.53 0.62 3.07
C ARG A 43 -4.26 0.42 2.25
N ILE A 44 -4.21 -0.71 1.55
CA ILE A 44 -3.10 -1.06 0.67
C ILE A 44 -3.62 -1.04 -0.75
N LYS A 45 -3.00 -0.22 -1.60
CA LYS A 45 -3.30 -0.16 -3.04
C LYS A 45 -2.06 -0.54 -3.84
N ILE A 46 -2.19 -1.59 -4.63
CA ILE A 46 -1.15 -2.08 -5.53
C ILE A 46 -1.59 -1.75 -6.95
N THR A 47 -0.74 -1.11 -7.75
CA THR A 47 -1.03 -0.80 -9.16
C THR A 47 0.10 -1.30 -10.05
N ASP A 48 -0.18 -2.16 -11.02
CA ASP A 48 0.82 -2.59 -12.00
C ASP A 48 0.99 -1.55 -13.13
N VAL A 49 2.08 -1.64 -13.91
CA VAL A 49 2.31 -0.81 -15.11
C VAL A 49 1.20 -0.92 -16.15
N LEU A 50 0.42 -2.00 -16.13
CA LEU A 50 -0.76 -2.17 -16.99
C LEU A 50 -2.01 -1.48 -16.42
N SER A 51 -1.87 -0.66 -15.38
CA SER A 51 -2.96 0.06 -14.68
C SER A 51 -3.97 -0.84 -13.97
N GLU A 52 -3.68 -2.14 -13.86
CA GLU A 52 -4.43 -3.06 -13.01
C GLU A 52 -4.18 -2.70 -11.55
N SER A 53 -5.22 -2.70 -10.72
CA SER A 53 -5.09 -2.38 -9.31
C SER A 53 -5.78 -3.38 -8.40
N LEU A 54 -5.16 -3.62 -7.24
CA LEU A 54 -5.71 -4.41 -6.15
C LEU A 54 -5.77 -3.52 -4.90
N GLU A 55 -6.95 -3.42 -4.31
CA GLU A 55 -7.18 -2.66 -3.08
C GLU A 55 -7.59 -3.61 -1.96
N ILE A 56 -6.88 -3.53 -0.84
CA ILE A 56 -7.10 -4.36 0.34
C ILE A 56 -7.23 -3.44 1.55
N GLU A 57 -8.23 -3.72 2.39
CA GLU A 57 -8.38 -3.10 3.70
C GLU A 57 -8.04 -4.13 4.78
N ALA A 58 -7.23 -3.71 5.74
CA ALA A 58 -6.93 -4.47 6.94
C ALA A 58 -7.24 -3.62 8.18
N VAL A 59 -7.82 -4.27 9.18
CA VAL A 59 -8.05 -3.69 10.51
C VAL A 59 -7.11 -4.42 11.47
N LYS A 60 -6.42 -3.64 12.31
CA LYS A 60 -5.56 -4.17 13.36
C LYS A 60 -6.34 -5.01 14.38
#